data_AF-A0A952N0S0-F1
#
_entry.id   AF-A0A952N0S0-F1
#
_cell.length_a   1.000
_cell.length_b   1.000
_cell.length_c   1.000
_cell.angle_alpha   90.00
_cell.angle_beta   90.00
_cell.angle_gamma   90.00
#
_symmetry.space_group_name_H-M   'P 1'
#
loop_
_entity.id
_entity.type
_entity.pdbx_description
1 polymer ?
#
loop_
_entity_poly.entity_id
_entity_poly.type
_entity_poly.pdbx_seq_one_letter_code
_entity_poly.pdbx_strand_id
1 'polypeptide(L)'
;MLALIDSITNTYNENDKIIVEQWFTVIYAGMIAEENKRFSILKKRVKRLGMHQVLKLNMSAKDAAKFSYEKKWKELDEIMKPLGF
;
A
#
# COMPACT_ATOMS: atom_id res chain seq x y z
N MET A 1 -6.19 -9.34 10.74
CA MET A 1 -5.65 -8.75 9.47
C MET A 1 -5.22 -9.83 8.49
N LEU A 2 -4.51 -10.88 8.93
CA LEU A 2 -4.26 -12.07 8.09
C LEU A 2 -5.57 -12.73 7.62
N ALA A 3 -6.54 -12.92 8.53
CA ALA A 3 -7.88 -13.41 8.17
C ALA A 3 -8.62 -12.56 7.11
N LEU A 4 -8.26 -11.28 6.95
CA LEU A 4 -8.83 -10.44 5.88
C LEU A 4 -8.16 -10.72 4.53
N ILE A 5 -6.85 -10.97 4.53
CA ILE A 5 -6.14 -11.42 3.32
C ILE A 5 -6.73 -12.74 2.85
N ASP A 6 -6.92 -13.70 3.76
CA ASP A 6 -7.53 -15.00 3.43
C ASP A 6 -8.94 -14.83 2.85
N SER A 7 -9.75 -13.96 3.47
CA SER A 7 -11.10 -13.64 2.98
C SER A 7 -11.08 -13.06 1.57
N ILE A 8 -10.15 -12.16 1.26
CA ILE A 8 -10.03 -11.54 -0.06
C ILE A 8 -9.49 -12.55 -1.07
N THR A 9 -8.44 -13.29 -0.74
CA THR A 9 -7.85 -14.32 -1.61
C THR A 9 -8.90 -15.34 -2.03
N ASN A 10 -9.80 -15.73 -1.12
CA ASN A 10 -10.87 -16.68 -1.42
C ASN A 10 -11.89 -16.19 -2.47
N THR A 11 -11.93 -14.90 -2.80
CA THR A 11 -12.79 -14.37 -3.87
C THR A 11 -12.16 -14.45 -5.26
N TYR A 12 -10.88 -14.81 -5.38
CA TYR A 12 -10.17 -14.95 -6.66
C TYR A 12 -10.29 -16.37 -7.22
N ASN A 13 -10.04 -16.50 -8.54
CA ASN A 13 -9.96 -17.80 -9.19
C ASN A 13 -8.84 -18.65 -8.58
N GLU A 14 -9.01 -19.97 -8.52
CA GLU A 14 -8.03 -20.90 -7.91
C GLU A 14 -6.59 -20.67 -8.39
N ASN A 15 -6.41 -20.47 -9.70
CA ASN A 15 -5.08 -20.25 -10.29
C ASN A 15 -4.40 -18.94 -9.82
N ASP A 16 -5.19 -17.96 -9.37
CA ASP A 16 -4.70 -16.64 -8.95
C ASP A 16 -4.55 -16.52 -7.42
N LYS A 17 -5.15 -17.43 -6.63
CA LYS A 17 -5.19 -17.33 -5.17
C LYS A 17 -3.80 -17.23 -4.54
N ILE A 18 -2.88 -18.11 -4.95
CA ILE A 18 -1.52 -18.16 -4.40
C ILE A 18 -0.78 -16.85 -4.64
N ILE A 19 -0.82 -16.33 -5.87
CA ILE A 19 -0.10 -15.10 -6.22
C ILE A 19 -0.70 -13.88 -5.51
N VAL A 20 -2.03 -13.82 -5.38
CA VAL A 20 -2.74 -12.75 -4.68
C VAL A 20 -2.40 -12.75 -3.18
N GLU A 21 -2.45 -13.92 -2.53
CA GLU A 21 -2.10 -14.08 -1.12
C GLU A 21 -0.67 -13.64 -0.83
N GLN A 22 0.28 -14.07 -1.68
CA GLN A 22 1.69 -13.69 -1.57
C GLN A 22 1.85 -12.17 -1.66
N TRP A 23 1.28 -11.52 -2.67
CA TRP A 23 1.44 -10.08 -2.85
C TRP A 23 0.76 -9.27 -1.76
N PHE A 24 -0.44 -9.64 -1.31
CA PHE A 24 -1.07 -8.97 -0.18
C PHE A 24 -0.28 -9.14 1.12
N THR A 25 0.31 -10.31 1.34
CA THR A 25 1.19 -10.56 2.48
C THR A 25 2.45 -9.70 2.41
N VAL A 26 3.10 -9.60 1.24
CA VAL A 26 4.27 -8.74 1.03
C VAL A 26 3.94 -7.27 1.27
N ILE A 27 2.81 -6.79 0.74
CA ILE A 27 2.34 -5.40 0.95
C ILE A 27 2.09 -5.16 2.44
N TYR A 28 1.41 -6.08 3.12
CA TYR A 28 1.12 -5.97 4.54
C TYR A 28 2.39 -5.97 5.39
N ALA A 29 3.32 -6.89 5.14
CA ALA A 29 4.61 -6.94 5.82
C ALA A 29 5.39 -5.63 5.61
N GLY A 30 5.38 -5.08 4.38
CA GLY A 30 5.96 -3.78 4.07
C GLY A 30 5.32 -2.62 4.82
N MET A 31 4.00 -2.64 5.02
CA MET A 31 3.29 -1.66 5.84
C MET A 31 3.71 -1.73 7.31
N ILE A 32 3.81 -2.94 7.88
CA ILE A 32 4.25 -3.15 9.26
C ILE A 32 5.70 -2.72 9.45
N ALA A 33 6.58 -3.04 8.50
CA ALA A 33 7.98 -2.61 8.54
C ALA A 33 8.11 -1.08 8.57
N GLU A 34 7.34 -0.37 7.73
CA GLU A 34 7.32 1.10 7.73
C GLU A 34 6.71 1.70 9.01
N GLU A 35 5.69 1.04 9.58
CA GLU A 35 5.08 1.46 10.85
C GLU A 35 6.10 1.38 12.01
N ASN A 36 6.88 0.31 12.05
CA ASN A 36 7.85 0.05 13.11
C ASN A 36 9.17 0.80 12.93
N LYS A 37 9.40 1.44 11.78
CA LYS A 37 10.60 2.23 11.52
C LYS A 37 10.64 3.45 12.46
N ARG A 38 11.67 3.47 13.32
CA ARG A 38 11.84 4.41 14.45
C ARG A 38 11.68 5.89 14.09
N PHE A 39 12.10 6.29 12.89
CA PHE A 39 12.06 7.68 12.42
C PHE A 39 11.14 7.89 11.22
N SER A 40 10.27 6.92 10.90
CA SER A 40 9.30 7.10 9.82
C SER A 40 8.17 8.03 10.29
N ILE A 41 8.04 9.18 9.63
CA ILE A 41 7.04 10.20 9.95
C ILE A 41 5.67 9.81 9.38
N LEU A 42 5.66 9.31 8.13
CA LEU A 42 4.43 8.95 7.43
C LEU A 42 3.97 7.51 7.72
N LYS A 43 4.84 6.67 8.30
CA LYS A 43 4.50 5.29 8.68
C LYS A 43 3.95 4.50 7.48
N LYS A 44 2.97 3.61 7.69
CA LYS A 44 2.32 2.84 6.62
C LYS A 44 1.54 3.67 5.59
N ARG A 45 1.30 4.97 5.84
CA ARG A 45 0.49 5.83 4.97
C ARG A 45 1.09 5.97 3.58
N VAL A 46 2.41 5.90 3.46
CA VAL A 46 3.12 5.88 2.16
C VAL A 46 2.71 4.67 1.32
N LYS A 47 2.60 3.49 1.93
CA LYS A 47 2.14 2.28 1.22
C LYS A 47 0.65 2.39 0.88
N ARG A 48 -0.16 2.98 1.75
CA ARG A 48 -1.58 3.27 1.46
C ARG A 48 -1.75 4.19 0.26
N LEU A 49 -0.95 5.25 0.15
CA LEU A 49 -0.98 6.17 -0.98
C LEU A 49 -0.68 5.44 -2.29
N GLY A 50 0.38 4.63 -2.34
CA GLY A 50 0.70 3.83 -3.53
C GLY A 50 -0.43 2.88 -3.93
N MET A 51 -1.04 2.19 -2.95
CA MET A 51 -2.19 1.31 -3.23
C MET A 51 -3.41 2.09 -3.70
N HIS A 52 -3.69 3.26 -3.13
CA HIS A 52 -4.79 4.13 -3.56
C HIS A 52 -4.58 4.61 -5.01
N GLN A 53 -3.38 5.03 -5.36
CA GLN A 53 -3.03 5.48 -6.71
C GLN A 53 -3.25 4.38 -7.75
N VAL A 54 -2.80 3.15 -7.46
CA VAL A 54 -2.98 2.02 -8.39
C VAL A 54 -4.45 1.60 -8.47
N LEU A 55 -5.11 1.38 -7.33
CA LEU A 55 -6.43 0.76 -7.31
C LEU A 55 -7.61 1.72 -7.52
N LYS A 56 -7.45 3.00 -7.17
CA LYS A 56 -8.52 4.02 -7.26
C LYS A 56 -8.28 5.05 -8.35
N LEU A 57 -7.02 5.42 -8.60
CA LEU A 57 -6.69 6.42 -9.61
C LEU A 57 -6.23 5.80 -10.93
N ASN A 58 -6.24 4.46 -11.04
CA ASN A 58 -5.83 3.71 -12.22
C ASN A 58 -4.41 4.07 -12.71
N MET A 59 -3.53 4.48 -11.79
CA MET A 59 -2.13 4.75 -12.11
C MET A 59 -1.39 3.42 -12.32
N SER A 60 -0.41 3.42 -13.22
CA SER A 60 0.48 2.26 -13.34
C SER A 60 1.28 2.09 -12.03
N ALA A 61 1.60 0.84 -11.68
CA ALA A 61 2.43 0.56 -10.49
C ALA A 61 3.78 1.29 -10.55
N LYS A 62 4.34 1.44 -11.76
CA LYS A 62 5.58 2.17 -12.02
C LYS A 62 5.45 3.66 -11.70
N ASP A 63 4.35 4.29 -12.10
CA ASP A 63 4.14 5.72 -11.86
C ASP A 63 3.79 6.00 -10.40
N ALA A 64 2.98 5.16 -9.76
CA ALA A 64 2.69 5.26 -8.33
C ALA A 64 3.97 5.13 -7.47
N ALA A 65 4.87 4.20 -7.84
CA ALA A 65 6.17 4.06 -7.15
C ALA A 65 7.04 5.31 -7.29
N LYS A 66 7.08 5.91 -8.48
CA LYS A 66 7.87 7.13 -8.75
C LYS A 66 7.23 8.39 -8.18
N PHE A 67 5.92 8.42 -7.95
CA PHE A 67 5.20 9.61 -7.50
C PHE A 67 5.79 10.23 -6.23
N SER A 68 6.24 9.39 -5.31
CA SER A 68 6.78 9.85 -4.02
C SER A 68 8.25 10.27 -4.08
N TYR A 69 8.92 10.12 -5.23
CA TYR A 69 10.32 10.48 -5.38
C TYR A 69 10.49 12.00 -5.25
N GLU A 70 11.56 12.40 -4.58
CA GLU A 70 11.95 13.82 -4.37
C GLU A 70 10.96 14.66 -3.55
N LYS A 71 9.78 14.12 -3.19
CA LYS A 71 8.79 14.81 -2.35
C LYS A 71 9.20 14.80 -0.89
N LYS A 72 9.02 15.93 -0.22
CA LYS A 72 9.18 16.01 1.23
C LYS A 72 8.00 15.32 1.92
N TRP A 73 8.25 14.78 3.10
CA TRP A 73 7.20 14.10 3.87
C TRP A 73 5.99 15.00 4.15
N LYS A 74 6.18 16.33 4.30
CA LYS A 74 5.10 17.29 4.53
C LYS A 74 4.14 17.40 3.34
N GLU A 75 4.69 17.45 2.13
CA GLU A 75 3.91 17.48 0.88
C GLU A 75 3.07 16.20 0.74
N LEU A 76 3.68 15.06 1.04
CA LEU A 76 2.98 13.78 1.04
C LEU A 76 1.90 13.72 2.13
N ASP A 77 2.16 14.23 3.33
CA ASP A 77 1.18 14.32 4.41
C ASP A 77 -0.05 15.14 4.01
N GLU A 78 0.16 16.29 3.36
CA GLU A 78 -0.91 17.15 2.85
C GLU A 78 -1.77 16.47 1.79
N ILE A 79 -1.16 15.67 0.90
CA ILE A 79 -1.89 14.89 -0.11
C ILE A 79 -2.71 13.75 0.54
N MET A 80 -2.18 13.11 1.58
CA MET A 80 -2.82 11.93 2.19
C MET A 80 -3.99 12.29 3.12
N LYS A 81 -3.92 13.44 3.82
CA LYS A 81 -5.00 13.93 4.71
C LYS A 81 -6.41 13.91 4.09
N PRO A 82 -6.66 14.50 2.92
CA PRO A 82 -7.99 14.49 2.30
C PRO A 82 -8.43 13.09 1.85
N LEU A 83 -7.51 12.13 1.70
CA LEU A 83 -7.80 10.73 1.37
C LEU A 83 -8.17 9.90 2.60
N GLY A 84 -8.14 10.49 3.80
CA GLY A 84 -8.55 9.86 5.05
C GLY A 84 -7.52 8.93 5.68
N PHE A 85 -6.23 9.07 5.33
CA PHE A 85 -5.18 8.29 5.99
C PHE A 85 -3.91 9.07 6.29
#